data_AF-A0A2T7PPU6-F1
#
_entry.id   AF-A0A2T7PPU6-F1
#
_cell.length_a   1.000
_cell.length_b   1.000
_cell.length_c   1.000
_cell.angle_alpha   90.00
_cell.angle_beta   90.00
_cell.angle_gamma   90.00
#
_symmetry.space_group_name_H-M   'P 1'
#
loop_
_entity.id
_entity.type
_entity.pdbx_description
1 polymer ?
#
loop_
_entity_poly.entity_id
_entity_poly.type
_entity_poly.pdbx_seq_one_letter_code
_entity_poly.pdbx_strand_id
1 'polypeptide(L)' 'MKDVLDGKKVKYEEIDISSSSEDRDKMRELCGDPKALPPQIFRGNKYLGDYQAFANAVEDEKIEEFLSK' A
#
# COMPACT_ATOMS: atom_id res chain seq x y z
N MET A 1 0.78 -3.89 -9.52
CA MET A 1 0.82 -2.66 -8.70
C MET A 1 2.01 -1.79 -9.07
N LYS A 2 3.24 -2.31 -9.03
CA LYS A 2 4.47 -1.58 -9.40
C LYS A 2 4.37 -0.95 -10.79
N ASP A 3 3.98 -1.72 -11.81
CA ASP A 3 3.83 -1.21 -13.18
C ASP A 3 2.87 0.00 -13.29
N VAL A 4 1.82 0.01 -12.46
CA VAL A 4 0.86 1.12 -12.41
C VAL A 4 1.49 2.35 -11.75
N LEU A 5 2.22 2.16 -10.64
CA LEU A 5 2.93 3.25 -9.96
C LEU A 5 4.06 3.82 -10.83
N ASP A 6 4.83 2.95 -11.48
CA ASP A 6 5.91 3.29 -12.41
C ASP A 6 5.37 4.03 -13.63
N GLY A 7 4.26 3.55 -14.21
CA GLY A 7 3.57 4.22 -15.31
C GLY A 7 3.07 5.62 -14.94
N LYS A 8 2.69 5.82 -13.67
CA LYS A 8 2.31 7.14 -13.12
C LYS A 8 3.49 7.97 -12.60
N LYS A 9 4.72 7.47 -12.70
CA LYS A 9 5.95 8.11 -12.22
C LYS A 9 5.89 8.49 -10.73
N VAL A 10 5.19 7.68 -9.96
CA VAL A 10 5.05 7.84 -8.51
C VAL A 10 6.29 7.24 -7.86
N LYS A 11 6.98 8.01 -7.01
CA LYS A 11 8.08 7.47 -6.21
C LYS A 11 7.49 6.67 -5.04
N TYR A 12 7.93 5.43 -4.87
CA TYR A 12 7.57 4.58 -3.76
C TYR A 12 8.81 3.85 -3.23
N GLU A 13 8.69 3.37 -1.99
CA GLU A 13 9.66 2.50 -1.35
C GLU A 13 8.99 1.15 -1.11
N GLU A 14 9.74 0.08 -1.32
CA GLU A 14 9.29 -1.28 -1.04
C GLU A 14 9.92 -1.78 0.25
N ILE A 15 9.08 -2.17 1.19
CA ILE A 15 9.50 -2.77 2.45
C ILE A 15 9.16 -4.26 2.38
N ASP A 16 10.18 -5.11 2.33
CA ASP A 16 10.01 -6.56 2.34
C ASP A 16 9.78 -7.07 3.77
N ILE A 17 8.52 -7.37 4.08
CA ILE A 17 8.10 -7.91 5.37
C ILE A 17 8.25 -9.43 5.49
N SER A 18 8.67 -10.13 4.42
CA SER A 18 8.81 -11.60 4.45
C SER A 18 10.01 -12.04 5.29
N SER A 19 11.04 -11.19 5.33
CA SER A 19 12.32 -11.45 6.00
C SER A 19 12.39 -10.85 7.41
N SER A 20 11.45 -9.98 7.80
CA SER A 20 11.45 -9.22 9.06
C SER A 20 10.10 -9.32 9.76
N SER A 21 10.08 -9.97 10.94
CA SER A 21 8.87 -10.02 11.76
C SER A 21 8.48 -8.64 12.30
N GLU A 22 9.45 -7.77 12.56
CA GLU A 22 9.20 -6.40 13.06
C GLU A 22 8.45 -5.56 12.04
N ASP A 23 8.87 -5.58 10.76
CA ASP A 23 8.20 -4.81 9.72
C ASP A 23 6.79 -5.35 9.43
N ARG A 24 6.61 -6.67 9.50
CA ARG A 24 5.29 -7.30 9.40
C ARG A 24 4.37 -6.86 10.54
N ASP A 25 4.88 -6.84 11.77
CA ASP A 25 4.08 -6.49 12.94
C ASP A 25 3.76 -4.99 12.95
N LYS A 26 4.71 -4.14 12.53
CA LYS A 26 4.50 -2.71 12.27
C LYS A 26 3.46 -2.45 11.18
N MET A 27 3.50 -3.18 10.06
CA MET A 27 2.48 -3.08 9.01
C MET A 27 1.09 -3.39 9.58
N ARG A 28 0.95 -4.46 10.35
CA ARG A 28 -0.33 -4.87 10.97
C ARG A 28 -0.84 -3.85 11.99
N GLU A 29 0.05 -3.29 12.80
CA GLU A 29 -0.28 -2.21 13.74
C GLU A 29 -0.78 -0.97 13.01
N LEU A 30 -0.08 -0.54 11.95
CA LEU A 30 -0.48 0.63 11.14
C LEU A 30 -1.78 0.39 10.36
N CYS A 31 -2.05 -0.84 9.93
CA CYS A 31 -3.33 -1.24 9.34
C CYS A 31 -4.46 -1.32 10.38
N GLY A 32 -4.14 -1.45 11.68
CA GLY A 32 -5.12 -1.79 12.71
C GLY A 32 -5.72 -3.19 12.57
N ASP A 33 -5.07 -4.08 11.81
CA ASP A 33 -5.53 -5.46 11.57
C ASP A 33 -4.37 -6.46 11.78
N PRO A 34 -4.43 -7.32 12.82
CA PRO A 34 -3.40 -8.32 13.11
C PRO A 34 -3.29 -9.41 12.04
N LYS A 35 -4.27 -9.51 11.13
CA LYS A 35 -4.28 -10.47 10.02
C LYS A 35 -4.05 -9.81 8.67
N ALA A 36 -3.69 -8.52 8.63
CA ALA A 36 -3.36 -7.84 7.39
C ALA A 36 -2.29 -8.62 6.62
N LEU A 37 -2.57 -8.81 5.33
CA LEU A 37 -1.68 -9.47 4.38
C LEU A 37 -1.10 -8.42 3.43
N PRO A 38 0.17 -8.55 3.02
CA PRO A 38 0.72 -7.71 1.97
C PRO A 38 -0.01 -7.96 0.63
N PRO A 39 -0.04 -6.97 -0.29
CA PRO A 39 0.54 -5.63 -0.18
C PRO A 39 -0.35 -4.64 0.59
N GLN A 40 0.28 -3.73 1.32
CA GLN A 40 -0.36 -2.64 2.06
C GLN A 40 0.32 -1.31 1.71
N ILE A 41 -0.46 -0.27 1.43
CA ILE A 41 0.07 1.00 0.91
C ILE A 41 -0.08 2.08 1.95
N PHE A 42 1.03 2.77 2.20
CA PHE A 42 1.11 3.89 3.11
C PHE A 42 1.76 5.09 2.44
N ARG A 43 1.36 6.29 2.86
CA ARG A 43 2.02 7.54 2.55
C ARG A 43 2.56 8.14 3.83
N GLY A 44 3.86 7.93 4.09
CA GLY A 44 4.43 8.17 5.41
C GLY A 44 3.73 7.27 6.44
N ASN A 45 3.08 7.86 7.45
CA ASN A 45 2.31 7.12 8.47
C ASN A 45 0.82 6.99 8.13
N LYS A 46 0.36 7.50 6.98
CA LYS A 46 -1.05 7.45 6.60
C LYS A 46 -1.33 6.18 5.79
N TYR A 47 -2.25 5.35 6.27
CA TYR A 47 -2.74 4.20 5.52
C TYR A 47 -3.63 4.63 4.36
N LEU A 48 -3.31 4.18 3.15
CA LEU A 48 -4.08 4.47 1.94
C LEU A 48 -5.07 3.34 1.60
N GLY A 49 -4.62 2.10 1.78
CA GLY A 49 -5.41 0.91 1.49
C GLY A 49 -4.56 -0.32 1.19
N ASP A 50 -5.23 -1.45 1.04
CA ASP A 50 -4.67 -2.72 0.65
C ASP A 50 -4.67 -2.90 -0.89
N TYR A 51 -4.34 -4.11 -1.34
CA TYR A 51 -4.44 -4.49 -2.74
C TYR A 51 -5.81 -4.21 -3.36
N GLN A 52 -6.90 -4.58 -2.68
CA GLN A 52 -8.24 -4.48 -3.23
C GLN A 52 -8.64 -3.01 -3.40
N ALA A 53 -8.34 -2.16 -2.41
CA ALA A 53 -8.59 -0.74 -2.48
C ALA A 53 -7.80 -0.08 -3.62
N PHE A 54 -6.55 -0.50 -3.84
CA PHE A 54 -5.75 -0.03 -4.97
C PHE A 54 -6.32 -0.50 -6.31
N ALA A 55 -6.67 -1.78 -6.44
CA ALA A 55 -7.22 -2.34 -7.66
C ALA A 55 -8.52 -1.63 -8.06
N ASN A 56 -9.45 -1.45 -7.11
CA ASN A 56 -10.68 -0.72 -7.34
C ASN A 56 -10.40 0.74 -7.79
N ALA A 57 -9.41 1.42 -7.18
CA ALA A 57 -9.04 2.77 -7.58
C ALA A 57 -8.43 2.84 -8.98
N VAL A 58 -7.75 1.79 -9.45
CA VAL A 58 -7.26 1.69 -10.83
C VAL A 58 -8.43 1.46 -11.80
N GLU A 59 -9.33 0.52 -11.47
CA GLU A 59 -10.51 0.20 -12.29
C GLU A 59 -11.46 1.40 -12.43
N ASP A 60 -11.64 2.18 -11.36
CA ASP A 60 -12.47 3.39 -11.33
C ASP A 60 -11.76 4.63 -11.90
N GLU A 61 -10.54 4.51 -12.41
CA GLU A 61 -9.68 5.63 -12.85
C GLU A 61 -9.36 6.68 -11.77
N LYS A 62 -9.58 6.34 -10.48
CA LYS A 62 -9.40 7.20 -9.29
C LYS A 62 -8.07 7.01 -8.56
N ILE A 63 -7.09 6.44 -9.24
CA ILE A 63 -5.80 6.13 -8.62
C ILE A 63 -5.04 7.37 -8.12
N GLU A 64 -5.26 8.54 -8.73
CA GLU A 64 -4.65 9.80 -8.25
C GLU A 64 -5.29 10.29 -6.95
N GLU A 65 -6.61 10.14 -6.81
CA GLU A 65 -7.32 10.41 -5.55
C GLU A 65 -6.84 9.44 -4.47
N PHE A 66 -6.70 8.15 -4.80
CA PHE A 66 -6.21 7.14 -3.88
C PHE A 66 -4.81 7.47 -3.34
N LEU A 67 -3.89 7.89 -4.21
CA LEU A 67 -2.51 8.22 -3.84
C LEU A 67 -2.36 9.60 -3.19
N SER A 68 -3.33 10.50 -3.37
CA SER A 68 -3.30 11.86 -2.83
C SER A 68 -3.94 12.01 -1.45
N LYS A 69 -4.66 10.99 -0.96
CA LYS A 69 -5.10 10.90 0.43
C LYS A 69 -3.93 11.17 1.39
#